data_AF-A0A060C588-F1
#
_entry.id   AF-A0A060C588-F1
#
_cell.length_a   1.000
_cell.length_b   1.000
_cell.length_c   1.000
_cell.angle_alpha   90.00
_cell.angle_beta   90.00
_cell.angle_gamma   90.00
#
_symmetry.space_group_name_H-M   'P 1'
#
loop_
_entity.id
_entity.type
_entity.pdbx_description
1 polymer ?
#
loop_
_entity_poly.entity_id
_entity_poly.type
_entity_poly.pdbx_seq_one_letter_code
_entity_poly.pdbx_strand_id
1 'polypeptide(L)' 'MSRTVIIEAITPQIEGGRYPVKRAVGEEVAVEADIFKDGHDIVSAVLKWRPAGEKSWHETPMEPIPNGNDRWRGT' A
#
# COMPACT_ATOMS: atom_id res chain seq x y z
N MET A 1 -20.56 -5.92 -15.07
CA MET A 1 -20.02 -5.85 -13.69
C MET A 1 -18.66 -5.19 -13.76
N SER A 2 -18.55 -3.88 -13.46
CA SER A 2 -17.24 -3.26 -13.24
C SER A 2 -16.95 -3.34 -11.75
N ARG A 3 -16.09 -4.28 -11.35
CA ARG A 3 -15.57 -4.36 -9.97
C ARG A 3 -14.07 -4.52 -10.05
N THR A 4 -13.40 -3.44 -10.45
CA THR A 4 -11.95 -3.33 -10.35
C THR A 4 -11.65 -2.10 -9.51
N VAL A 5 -10.98 -2.30 -8.38
CA VAL A 5 -10.26 -1.25 -7.66
C VAL A 5 -8.87 -1.18 -8.30
N ILE A 6 -8.42 0.02 -8.61
CA ILE A 6 -7.09 0.26 -9.16
C ILE A 6 -6.13 0.54 -8.00
N ILE A 7 -4.97 -0.10 -8.03
CA ILE A 7 -3.87 0.11 -7.08
C ILE A 7 -2.61 0.30 -7.91
N GLU A 8 -2.01 1.49 -7.84
CA GLU A 8 -0.84 1.84 -8.63
C GLU A 8 0.12 2.79 -7.91
N ALA A 9 1.18 3.21 -8.61
CA ALA A 9 2.18 4.16 -8.11
C ALA A 9 2.73 3.83 -6.70
N ILE A 10 2.91 2.54 -6.40
CA ILE A 10 3.32 2.07 -5.08
C ILE A 10 4.72 2.59 -4.73
N THR A 11 4.90 3.11 -3.53
CA THR A 11 6.21 3.51 -3.00
C THR A 11 6.40 3.06 -1.55
N PRO A 12 7.63 2.79 -1.10
CA PRO A 12 8.87 2.81 -1.88
C PRO A 12 8.98 1.61 -2.84
N GLN A 13 9.61 1.84 -4.00
CA GLN A 13 9.97 0.80 -4.96
C GLN A 13 11.32 1.11 -5.61
N ILE A 14 12.09 0.07 -5.94
CA ILE A 14 13.39 0.20 -6.62
C ILE A 14 13.30 -0.48 -7.97
N GLU A 15 13.54 0.28 -9.05
CA GLU A 15 13.45 -0.19 -10.44
C GLU A 15 12.17 -0.99 -10.74
N GLY A 16 11.00 -0.42 -10.45
CA GLY A 16 9.73 -1.12 -10.73
C GLY A 16 9.49 -2.35 -9.86
N GLY A 17 10.17 -2.46 -8.71
CA GLY A 17 10.11 -3.64 -7.83
C GLY A 17 11.12 -4.73 -8.19
N ARG A 18 12.05 -4.48 -9.14
CA ARG A 18 13.12 -5.42 -9.49
C ARG A 18 14.03 -5.73 -8.31
N TYR A 19 14.23 -4.77 -7.42
CA TYR A 19 15.07 -4.94 -6.23
C TYR A 19 14.29 -4.66 -4.94
N PRO A 20 14.62 -5.37 -3.84
CA PRO A 20 13.98 -5.14 -2.56
C PRO A 20 14.37 -3.78 -1.98
N VAL A 21 13.38 -3.08 -1.42
CA VAL A 21 13.62 -1.92 -0.57
C VAL A 21 14.42 -2.35 0.67
N LYS A 22 15.36 -1.51 1.09
CA LYS A 22 16.18 -1.73 2.29
C LYS A 22 15.66 -0.87 3.43
N ARG A 23 15.76 -1.40 4.66
CA ARG A 23 15.50 -0.67 5.91
C ARG A 23 16.45 -1.14 7.00
N ALA A 24 16.63 -0.34 8.04
CA ALA A 24 17.30 -0.76 9.27
C ALA A 24 16.32 -1.45 10.25
N VAL A 25 16.87 -2.20 11.22
CA VAL A 25 16.07 -2.76 12.31
C VAL A 25 15.51 -1.61 13.16
N GLY A 26 14.22 -1.64 13.42
CA GLY A 26 13.50 -0.58 14.16
C GLY A 26 13.03 0.59 13.29
N GLU A 27 13.41 0.63 12.01
CA GLU A 27 12.93 1.65 11.08
C GLU A 27 11.52 1.30 10.58
N GLU A 28 10.59 2.24 10.66
CA GLU A 28 9.28 2.14 10.04
C GLU A 28 9.38 2.21 8.52
N VAL A 29 8.53 1.46 7.83
CA VAL A 29 8.41 1.55 6.36
C VAL A 29 7.04 2.11 6.03
N ALA A 30 7.00 3.39 5.71
CA ALA A 30 5.80 3.99 5.16
C ALA A 30 5.61 3.49 3.72
N VAL A 31 4.53 2.75 3.48
CA VAL A 31 4.09 2.33 2.16
C VAL A 31 2.95 3.23 1.73
N GLU A 32 3.01 3.71 0.50
CA GLU A 32 1.98 4.50 -0.13
C GLU A 32 1.61 3.94 -1.50
N ALA A 33 0.37 4.18 -1.92
CA ALA A 33 -0.13 3.81 -3.23
C ALA A 33 -1.29 4.71 -3.62
N ASP A 34 -1.54 4.82 -4.92
CA ASP A 34 -2.75 5.44 -5.44
C ASP A 34 -3.82 4.34 -5.49
N ILE A 35 -4.93 4.53 -4.77
CA ILE A 35 -5.99 3.53 -4.61
C ILE A 35 -7.35 4.19 -4.85
N PHE A 36 -8.00 3.80 -5.94
CA PHE A 36 -9.25 4.40 -6.38
C PHE A 36 -10.13 3.41 -7.15
N LYS A 37 -11.38 3.80 -7.37
CA LYS A 37 -12.38 3.02 -8.11
C LYS A 37 -13.33 3.97 -8.82
N ASP A 38 -13.80 3.58 -10.00
CA ASP A 38 -14.89 4.30 -10.68
C ASP A 38 -16.17 4.33 -9.83
N GLY A 39 -16.86 5.47 -9.87
CA GLY A 39 -18.14 5.69 -9.19
C GLY A 39 -18.00 6.26 -7.77
N HIS A 40 -19.04 6.10 -6.97
CA HIS A 40 -19.15 6.72 -5.64
C HIS A 40 -19.05 5.72 -4.48
N ASP A 41 -18.60 4.49 -4.77
CA ASP A 41 -18.43 3.48 -3.73
C ASP A 41 -17.25 3.87 -2.82
N ILE A 42 -17.44 3.70 -1.51
CA ILE A 42 -16.37 3.93 -0.54
C ILE A 42 -15.35 2.80 -0.63
N VAL A 43 -14.07 3.17 -0.71
CA VAL A 43 -12.93 2.24 -0.71
C VAL A 43 -12.25 2.27 0.65
N SER A 44 -11.80 1.11 1.11
CA SER A 44 -10.86 0.96 2.22
C SER A 44 -9.66 0.14 1.76
N ALA A 45 -8.50 0.39 2.36
CA ALA A 45 -7.24 -0.25 2.00
C ALA A 45 -6.49 -0.76 3.23
N VAL A 46 -5.74 -1.85 3.05
CA VAL A 46 -4.86 -2.42 4.06
C VAL A 46 -3.49 -2.72 3.46
N LEU A 47 -2.44 -2.39 4.20
CA LEU A 47 -1.08 -2.82 3.94
C LEU A 47 -0.90 -4.23 4.48
N LYS A 48 -0.71 -5.21 3.59
CA LYS A 48 -0.39 -6.58 3.98
C LYS A 48 1.11 -6.77 4.05
N TRP A 49 1.61 -7.27 5.18
CA TRP A 49 3.03 -7.54 5.36
C TRP A 49 3.27 -8.81 6.17
N ARG A 50 4.47 -9.37 6.05
CA ARG A 50 4.92 -10.50 6.87
C ARG A 50 6.45 -10.56 6.93
N PRO A 51 7.03 -10.95 8.07
CA PRO A 51 8.41 -11.39 8.14
C PRO A 51 8.71 -12.56 7.19
N ALA A 52 9.94 -12.63 6.69
CA ALA A 52 10.38 -13.76 5.89
C ALA A 52 10.29 -15.06 6.70
N GLY A 53 9.66 -16.08 6.13
CA GLY A 53 9.43 -17.38 6.77
C GLY A 53 8.12 -17.49 7.56
N GLU A 54 7.44 -16.36 7.84
CA GLU A 54 6.10 -16.41 8.42
C GLU A 54 5.05 -16.76 7.36
N LYS A 55 4.07 -17.59 7.73
CA LYS A 55 2.99 -18.02 6.82
C LYS A 55 1.84 -17.02 6.78
N SER A 56 1.48 -16.50 7.95
CA SER A 56 0.37 -15.58 8.12
C SER A 56 0.73 -14.17 7.66
N TRP A 57 -0.28 -13.45 7.17
CA TRP A 57 -0.18 -12.04 6.85
C TRP A 57 -0.64 -11.21 8.03
N HIS A 58 0.07 -10.12 8.28
CA HIS A 58 -0.37 -9.02 9.12
C HIS A 58 -1.05 -7.97 8.23
N GLU A 59 -1.99 -7.23 8.81
CA GLU A 59 -2.71 -6.16 8.12
C GLU A 59 -2.62 -4.88 8.94
N THR A 60 -2.12 -3.80 8.35
CA THR A 60 -2.24 -2.45 8.88
C THR A 60 -3.25 -1.68 8.03
N PRO A 61 -4.29 -1.03 8.59
CA PRO A 61 -5.14 -0.13 7.83
C PRO A 61 -4.32 0.97 7.15
N MET A 62 -4.67 1.30 5.91
CA MET A 62 -4.13 2.50 5.25
C MET A 62 -5.12 3.64 5.40
N GLU A 63 -4.58 4.87 5.47
CA GLU A 63 -5.36 6.09 5.54
C GLU A 63 -5.16 6.93 4.27
N PRO A 64 -6.22 7.60 3.75
CA PRO A 64 -6.06 8.53 2.65
C PRO A 64 -5.25 9.75 3.12
N ILE A 65 -4.26 10.14 2.34
CA ILE A 65 -3.47 11.35 2.61
C ILE A 65 -4.35 12.57 2.28
N PRO A 66 -4.52 13.53 3.21
CA PRO A 66 -5.28 14.76 2.93
C PRO A 66 -4.68 15.53 1.74
N ASN A 67 -5.53 15.90 0.78
CA ASN A 67 -5.13 16.52 -0.49
C ASN A 67 -4.15 15.68 -1.33
N GLY A 68 -4.11 14.37 -1.10
CA GLY A 68 -3.19 13.43 -1.76
C GLY A 68 -3.63 12.95 -3.14
N ASN A 69 -4.85 13.28 -3.60
CA ASN A 69 -5.42 12.82 -4.88
C ASN A 69 -5.37 11.28 -5.01
N ASP A 70 -6.23 10.60 -4.27
CA ASP A 70 -6.32 9.12 -4.19
C ASP A 70 -5.08 8.43 -3.61
N ARG A 71 -4.16 9.19 -3.02
CA ARG A 71 -2.99 8.65 -2.31
C ARG A 71 -3.34 8.12 -0.93
N TRP A 72 -2.88 6.92 -0.61
CA TRP A 72 -3.04 6.27 0.68
C TRP A 72 -1.69 5.96 1.32
N ARG A 73 -1.63 5.90 2.65
CA ARG A 73 -0.42 5.56 3.43
C ARG A 73 -0.71 4.54 4.53
N GLY A 74 0.21 3.61 4.75
CA GLY A 74 0.25 2.69 5.89
C GLY A 74 1.69 2.42 6.34
N THR A 75 1.88 1.93 7.57
CA THR A 75 3.20 1.65 8.19
C THR A 75 3.26 0.28 8.85
#